data_AF-A0A7J7H758-F1
#
_entry.id   AF-A0A7J7H758-F1
#
_cell.length_a   1.000
_cell.length_b   1.000
_cell.length_c   1.000
_cell.angle_alpha   90.00
_cell.angle_beta   90.00
_cell.angle_gamma   90.00
#
_symmetry.space_group_name_H-M   'P 1'
#
loop_
_entity.id
_entity.type
_entity.pdbx_description
1 polymer ?
#
loop_
_entity_poly.entity_id
_entity_poly.type
_entity_poly.pdbx_seq_one_letter_code
_entity_poly.pdbx_strand_id
1 'polypeptide(L)'
;MELCIHASPTPDSIKNIVPEEVDVNMEQQLQQLKEESLKLIFLVVMLVVAVDDQPSQKLNFIDAIQRLGVSYRFETEIEVALQHIYETYYDHHDDKANDDLYTIAFSFRLLRQQGHPVSCNVFNKFKDNNGKFHEYVIGDVRGMLSLYEATHLRM
;
A
#
# COMPACT_ATOMS: atom_id res chain seq x y z
N MET A 1 -22.93 -3.18 -60.48
CA MET A 1 -21.96 -3.03 -59.37
C MET A 1 -21.39 -1.63 -59.49
N GLU A 2 -22.00 -0.67 -58.82
CA GLU A 2 -21.38 0.63 -58.55
C GLU A 2 -21.19 0.69 -57.04
N LEU A 3 -19.93 0.82 -56.61
CA LEU A 3 -19.55 0.95 -55.21
C LEU A 3 -20.07 2.30 -54.69
N CYS A 4 -21.02 2.29 -53.76
CA CYS A 4 -21.34 3.45 -52.94
C CYS A 4 -20.12 3.77 -52.06
N ILE A 5 -19.33 4.74 -52.50
CA ILE A 5 -18.35 5.44 -51.68
C ILE A 5 -19.08 6.21 -50.57
N HIS A 6 -19.15 5.62 -49.38
CA HIS A 6 -19.56 6.34 -48.18
C HIS A 6 -18.50 7.40 -47.88
N ALA A 7 -18.84 8.67 -48.12
CA ALA A 7 -18.01 9.81 -47.74
C ALA A 7 -17.74 9.78 -46.23
N SER A 8 -16.46 9.88 -45.85
CA SER A 8 -16.06 10.02 -44.45
C SER A 8 -16.63 11.33 -43.88
N PRO A 9 -17.13 11.33 -42.64
CA PRO A 9 -17.74 12.53 -42.06
C PRO A 9 -16.67 13.62 -41.89
N THR A 10 -16.99 14.83 -42.35
CA THR A 10 -16.14 16.00 -42.19
C THR A 10 -16.12 16.49 -40.73
N PRO A 11 -15.05 17.17 -40.26
CA PRO A 11 -14.92 17.64 -38.87
C PRO A 11 -16.09 18.50 -38.37
N ASP A 12 -16.79 19.19 -39.27
CA ASP A 12 -17.95 20.02 -38.92
C ASP A 12 -19.22 19.22 -38.61
N SER A 13 -19.32 17.96 -39.05
CA SER A 13 -20.45 17.07 -38.73
C SER A 13 -20.36 16.49 -37.31
N ILE A 14 -19.20 16.59 -36.65
CA ILE A 14 -18.99 16.12 -35.27
C ILE A 14 -19.41 17.20 -34.26
N LYS A 15 -19.49 18.47 -34.66
CA LYS A 15 -19.84 19.61 -33.78
C LYS A 15 -21.30 19.63 -33.30
N ASN A 16 -22.18 18.78 -33.86
CA ASN A 16 -23.59 18.70 -33.50
C ASN A 16 -23.95 17.46 -32.67
N ILE A 17 -22.97 16.67 -32.23
CA ILE A 17 -23.18 15.83 -31.06
C ILE A 17 -22.93 16.75 -29.87
N VAL A 18 -23.97 17.49 -29.50
CA VAL A 18 -24.03 18.22 -28.24
C VAL A 18 -23.52 17.25 -27.17
N PRO A 19 -22.42 17.54 -26.45
CA PRO A 19 -22.23 16.89 -25.17
C PRO A 19 -23.42 17.41 -24.35
N GLU A 20 -24.42 16.56 -24.20
CA GLU A 20 -25.46 16.73 -23.21
C GLU A 20 -24.72 17.16 -21.94
N GLU A 21 -25.02 18.36 -21.43
CA GLU A 21 -24.42 18.88 -20.22
C GLU A 21 -24.67 17.83 -19.15
N VAL A 22 -23.70 16.94 -18.93
CA VAL A 22 -23.65 16.11 -17.75
C VAL A 22 -23.58 17.14 -16.64
N ASP A 23 -24.71 17.35 -15.96
CA ASP A 23 -24.86 18.33 -14.90
C ASP A 23 -23.63 18.20 -14.00
N VAL A 24 -22.81 19.26 -13.97
CA VAL A 24 -21.53 19.27 -13.23
C VAL A 24 -21.77 18.85 -11.79
N ASN A 25 -22.96 19.13 -11.26
CA ASN A 25 -23.42 18.70 -9.95
C ASN A 25 -23.67 17.17 -9.87
N MET A 26 -24.27 16.52 -10.88
CA MET A 26 -24.38 15.05 -10.92
C MET A 26 -23.01 14.36 -11.03
N GLU A 27 -22.08 14.90 -11.81
CA GLU A 27 -20.73 14.34 -11.93
C GLU A 27 -19.93 14.45 -10.61
N GLN A 28 -20.03 15.60 -9.95
CA GLN A 28 -19.46 15.80 -8.60
C GLN A 28 -20.07 14.84 -7.57
N GLN A 29 -21.39 14.68 -7.56
CA GLN A 29 -22.07 13.73 -6.67
C GLN A 29 -21.62 12.28 -6.92
N LEU A 30 -21.48 11.87 -8.18
CA LEU A 30 -20.99 10.54 -8.53
C LEU A 30 -19.53 10.32 -8.09
N GLN A 31 -18.67 11.33 -8.24
CA GLN A 31 -17.29 11.26 -7.77
C GLN A 31 -17.21 11.15 -6.25
N GLN A 32 -18.02 11.93 -5.54
CA GLN A 32 -18.08 11.87 -4.09
C GLN A 32 -18.58 10.50 -3.60
N LEU A 33 -19.66 9.97 -4.20
CA LEU A 33 -20.17 8.64 -3.87
C LEU A 33 -19.13 7.55 -4.13
N LYS A 34 -18.38 7.65 -5.24
CA LYS A 34 -17.28 6.72 -5.52
C LYS A 34 -16.20 6.79 -4.43
N GLU A 35 -15.80 7.98 -4.02
CA GLU A 35 -14.80 8.17 -2.97
C GLU A 35 -15.26 7.59 -1.62
N GLU A 36 -16.50 7.87 -1.22
CA GLU A 36 -17.09 7.33 0.01
C GLU A 36 -17.19 5.80 -0.05
N SER A 37 -17.60 5.25 -1.19
CA SER A 37 -17.63 3.79 -1.38
C SER A 37 -16.25 3.16 -1.31
N LEU A 38 -15.21 3.82 -1.84
CA LEU A 38 -13.83 3.35 -1.76
C LEU A 38 -13.31 3.36 -0.32
N LYS A 39 -13.57 4.43 0.45
CA LYS A 39 -13.23 4.49 1.88
C LYS A 39 -13.94 3.41 2.68
N LEU A 40 -15.23 3.19 2.40
CA LEU A 40 -15.98 2.12 3.04
C LEU A 40 -15.39 0.74 2.72
N ILE A 41 -15.04 0.48 1.45
CA ILE A 41 -14.38 -0.77 1.05
C ILE A 41 -13.05 -0.93 1.79
N PHE A 42 -12.23 0.11 1.87
CA PHE A 42 -10.97 0.06 2.59
C PHE A 42 -11.16 -0.30 4.07
N LEU A 43 -12.09 0.38 4.75
CA LEU A 43 -12.40 0.11 6.17
C LEU A 43 -12.95 -1.31 6.38
N VAL A 44 -13.86 -1.77 5.52
CA VAL A 44 -14.43 -3.12 5.61
C VAL A 44 -13.36 -4.17 5.37
N VAL A 45 -12.53 -4.02 4.34
CA VAL A 45 -11.44 -4.97 4.06
C VAL A 45 -10.43 -4.96 5.22
N MET A 46 -10.06 -3.79 5.72
CA MET A 46 -9.11 -3.69 6.82
C MET A 46 -9.66 -4.30 8.12
N LEU A 47 -10.97 -4.15 8.39
CA LEU A 47 -11.65 -4.83 9.49
C LEU A 47 -11.65 -6.36 9.32
N VAL A 48 -11.96 -6.86 8.11
CA VAL A 48 -11.95 -8.31 7.81
C VAL A 48 -10.54 -8.89 7.95
N VAL A 49 -9.53 -8.16 7.48
CA VAL A 49 -8.11 -8.50 7.61
C VAL A 49 -7.65 -8.41 9.08
N ALA A 50 -8.32 -7.62 9.92
CA ALA A 50 -8.04 -7.50 11.34
C ALA A 50 -8.68 -8.59 12.22
N VAL A 51 -9.54 -9.46 11.67
CA VAL A 51 -10.29 -10.46 12.46
C VAL A 51 -9.38 -11.41 13.24
N ASP A 52 -8.17 -11.66 12.74
CA ASP A 52 -7.17 -12.53 13.40
C ASP A 52 -6.12 -11.75 14.22
N ASP A 53 -6.32 -10.43 14.36
CA ASP A 53 -5.44 -9.41 14.96
C ASP A 53 -3.94 -9.50 14.60
N GLN A 54 -3.60 -10.23 13.54
CA GLN A 54 -2.23 -10.38 13.08
C GLN A 54 -1.78 -9.10 12.35
N PRO A 55 -0.76 -8.38 12.86
CA PRO A 55 -0.25 -7.17 12.22
C PRO A 55 0.25 -7.44 10.78
N SER A 56 0.74 -8.65 10.52
CA SER A 56 1.26 -9.08 9.22
C SER A 56 0.22 -8.96 8.09
N GLN A 57 -1.05 -9.29 8.35
CA GLN A 57 -2.08 -9.24 7.31
C GLN A 57 -2.45 -7.79 6.96
N LYS A 58 -2.58 -6.93 7.97
CA LYS A 58 -2.81 -5.49 7.80
C LYS A 58 -1.67 -4.84 6.99
N LEU A 59 -0.42 -5.17 7.32
CA LEU A 59 0.75 -4.69 6.60
C LEU A 59 0.78 -5.17 5.13
N ASN A 60 0.42 -6.43 4.86
CA ASN A 60 0.32 -6.95 3.48
C ASN A 60 -0.74 -6.21 2.66
N PHE A 61 -1.88 -5.86 3.27
CA PHE A 61 -2.92 -5.09 2.60
C PHE A 61 -2.43 -3.68 2.25
N ILE A 62 -1.79 -3.00 3.19
CA ILE A 62 -1.22 -1.66 2.98
C ILE A 62 -0.16 -1.68 1.88
N ASP A 63 0.76 -2.65 1.91
CA ASP A 63 1.77 -2.82 0.86
C ASP A 63 1.16 -3.04 -0.52
N ALA A 64 0.09 -3.85 -0.61
CA ALA A 64 -0.62 -4.07 -1.86
C ALA A 64 -1.25 -2.77 -2.39
N ILE A 65 -1.91 -1.98 -1.53
CA ILE A 65 -2.51 -0.69 -1.91
C ILE A 65 -1.45 0.31 -2.39
N GLN A 66 -0.30 0.37 -1.70
CA GLN A 66 0.83 1.21 -2.11
C GLN A 66 1.42 0.76 -3.45
N ARG A 67 1.64 -0.55 -3.64
CA ARG A 67 2.17 -1.13 -4.88
C ARG A 67 1.22 -0.99 -6.07
N LEU A 68 -0.09 -0.97 -5.83
CA LEU A 68 -1.09 -0.68 -6.84
C LEU A 68 -1.14 0.81 -7.25
N GLY A 69 -0.44 1.69 -6.52
CA GLY A 69 -0.38 3.12 -6.81
C GLY A 69 -1.66 3.89 -6.46
N VAL A 70 -2.51 3.32 -5.61
CA VAL A 70 -3.78 3.93 -5.19
C VAL A 70 -3.80 4.40 -3.74
N SER A 71 -2.66 4.34 -3.05
CA SER A 71 -2.52 4.76 -1.64
C SER A 71 -2.83 6.23 -1.39
N TYR A 72 -2.68 7.11 -2.40
CA TYR A 72 -3.00 8.53 -2.30
C TYR A 72 -4.48 8.81 -1.96
N ARG A 73 -5.36 7.82 -2.12
CA ARG A 73 -6.78 7.90 -1.75
C ARG A 73 -7.07 7.53 -0.30
N PHE A 74 -6.10 6.90 0.37
CA PHE A 74 -6.26 6.27 1.67
C PHE A 74 -5.18 6.73 2.66
N GLU A 75 -4.59 7.92 2.46
CA GLU A 75 -3.44 8.38 3.25
C GLU A 75 -3.76 8.39 4.75
N THR A 76 -4.89 8.97 5.15
CA THR A 76 -5.34 9.01 6.54
C THR A 76 -5.62 7.63 7.10
N GLU A 77 -6.28 6.76 6.33
CA GLU A 77 -6.62 5.42 6.79
C GLU A 77 -5.37 4.53 6.94
N ILE A 78 -4.39 4.68 6.06
CA ILE A 78 -3.08 4.03 6.14
C ILE A 78 -2.30 4.52 7.35
N GLU A 79 -2.26 5.83 7.59
CA GLU A 79 -1.58 6.44 8.74
C GLU A 79 -2.17 5.91 10.05
N VAL A 80 -3.49 5.95 10.21
CA VAL A 80 -4.19 5.44 11.41
C VAL A 80 -3.89 3.95 11.64
N ALA A 81 -3.90 3.14 10.58
CA ALA A 81 -3.61 1.72 10.68
C ALA A 81 -2.16 1.44 11.12
N LEU A 82 -1.19 2.15 10.53
CA LEU A 82 0.22 1.97 10.87
C LEU A 82 0.55 2.52 12.26
N GLN A 83 -0.07 3.61 12.69
CA GLN A 83 0.04 4.11 14.06
C GLN A 83 -0.47 3.06 15.07
N HIS A 84 -1.64 2.46 14.82
CA HIS A 84 -2.17 1.41 15.70
C HIS A 84 -1.23 0.19 15.76
N ILE A 85 -0.67 -0.24 14.62
CA ILE A 85 0.31 -1.33 14.56
C ILE A 85 1.58 -0.97 15.34
N TYR A 86 2.07 0.26 15.18
CA TYR A 86 3.24 0.74 15.91
C TYR A 86 3.01 0.72 17.42
N GLU A 87 1.88 1.25 17.90
CA GLU A 87 1.55 1.29 19.32
C GLU A 87 1.40 -0.12 19.89
N THR A 88 0.68 -1.00 19.20
CA THR A 88 0.38 -2.35 19.71
C THR A 88 1.61 -3.27 19.67
N TYR A 89 2.50 -3.13 18.68
CA TYR A 89 3.53 -4.12 18.38
C TYR A 89 4.97 -3.60 18.41
N TYR A 90 5.21 -2.29 18.45
CA TYR A 90 6.56 -1.69 18.47
C TYR A 90 6.83 -0.81 19.69
N ASP A 91 5.81 -0.13 20.22
CA ASP A 91 5.94 0.74 21.40
C ASP A 91 5.99 -0.07 22.71
N HIS A 92 5.28 -1.19 22.73
CA HIS A 92 5.36 -2.16 23.81
C HIS A 92 6.56 -3.05 23.48
N HIS A 93 7.53 -3.16 24.40
CA HIS A 93 8.75 -3.97 24.28
C HIS A 93 8.45 -5.48 24.20
N ASP A 94 7.55 -5.89 23.31
CA ASP A 94 7.23 -7.27 23.04
C ASP A 94 8.40 -7.91 22.28
N ASP A 95 8.72 -9.13 22.68
CA ASP A 95 9.98 -9.76 22.32
C ASP A 95 9.90 -10.27 20.88
N LYS A 96 10.37 -9.44 19.94
CA LYS A 96 10.53 -9.79 18.51
C LYS A 96 11.57 -10.86 18.28
N ALA A 97 11.97 -11.61 19.30
CA ALA A 97 12.89 -12.72 19.21
C ALA A 97 12.44 -13.73 18.13
N ASN A 98 11.15 -14.02 18.05
CA ASN A 98 10.61 -15.10 17.20
C ASN A 98 10.32 -14.70 15.74
N ASP A 99 10.27 -13.41 15.41
CA ASP A 99 9.93 -12.99 14.03
C ASP A 99 11.02 -13.37 13.02
N ASP A 100 10.66 -13.73 11.79
CA ASP A 100 11.66 -13.97 10.75
C ASP A 100 12.19 -12.64 10.14
N LEU A 101 13.22 -12.75 9.28
CA LEU A 101 13.83 -11.60 8.63
C LEU A 101 12.81 -10.87 7.74
N TYR A 102 12.00 -11.62 7.01
CA TYR A 102 10.91 -11.08 6.21
C TYR A 102 10.00 -10.17 7.04
N THR A 103 9.45 -10.67 8.15
CA THR A 103 8.48 -9.96 8.98
C THR A 103 9.06 -8.68 9.55
N ILE A 104 10.30 -8.73 10.06
CA ILE A 104 10.98 -7.54 10.60
C ILE A 104 11.28 -6.54 9.51
N ALA A 105 11.89 -6.96 8.40
CA ALA A 105 12.26 -6.06 7.32
C ALA A 105 11.04 -5.40 6.67
N PHE A 106 9.99 -6.19 6.46
CA PHE A 106 8.73 -5.75 5.87
C PHE A 106 8.03 -4.71 6.75
N SER A 107 7.88 -5.00 8.04
CA SER A 107 7.28 -4.08 9.00
C SER A 107 8.11 -2.82 9.18
N PHE A 108 9.43 -2.95 9.30
CA PHE A 108 10.36 -1.83 9.39
C PHE A 108 10.20 -0.89 8.20
N ARG A 109 10.10 -1.44 6.98
CA ARG A 109 9.91 -0.65 5.77
C ARG A 109 8.62 0.17 5.82
N LEU A 110 7.48 -0.48 6.05
CA LEU A 110 6.18 0.19 6.03
C LEU A 110 6.04 1.25 7.13
N LEU A 111 6.55 0.96 8.33
CA LEU A 111 6.47 1.89 9.45
C LEU A 111 7.37 3.11 9.23
N ARG A 112 8.61 2.92 8.77
CA ARG A 112 9.50 4.05 8.47
C ARG A 112 9.05 4.87 7.27
N GLN A 113 8.38 4.27 6.28
CA GLN A 113 7.77 5.01 5.17
C GLN A 113 6.76 6.05 5.64
N GLN A 114 6.10 5.83 6.78
CA GLN A 114 5.17 6.78 7.40
C GLN A 114 5.81 7.60 8.54
N GLY A 115 7.14 7.54 8.71
CA GLY A 115 7.84 8.35 9.69
C GLY A 115 7.87 7.80 11.13
N HIS A 116 7.41 6.57 11.38
CA HIS A 116 7.53 5.98 12.72
C HIS A 116 9.00 5.66 13.06
N PRO A 117 9.45 5.96 14.30
CA PRO A 117 10.85 5.84 14.70
C PRO A 117 11.22 4.39 15.06
N VAL A 118 11.23 3.48 14.08
CA VAL A 118 11.69 2.10 14.28
C VAL A 118 13.21 2.06 14.25
N SER A 119 13.84 1.54 15.30
CA SER A 119 15.31 1.41 15.38
C SER A 119 15.85 0.33 14.44
N CYS A 120 16.97 0.59 13.77
CA CYS A 120 17.70 -0.40 12.97
C CYS A 120 18.23 -1.58 13.82
N ASN A 121 18.25 -1.46 15.15
CA ASN A 121 18.70 -2.51 16.06
C ASN A 121 17.82 -3.77 16.01
N VAL A 122 16.59 -3.68 15.48
CA VAL A 122 15.72 -4.85 15.25
C VAL A 122 16.37 -5.91 14.36
N PHE A 123 17.35 -5.51 13.53
CA PHE A 123 18.08 -6.44 12.66
C PHE A 123 19.29 -7.10 13.33
N ASN A 124 19.68 -6.69 14.54
CA ASN A 124 20.90 -7.18 15.18
C ASN A 124 20.84 -8.67 15.53
N LYS A 125 19.65 -9.23 15.74
CA LYS A 125 19.48 -10.67 15.99
C LYS A 125 19.86 -11.56 14.79
N PHE A 126 19.92 -10.98 13.59
CA PHE A 126 20.35 -11.67 12.38
C PHE A 126 21.85 -11.54 12.13
N LYS A 127 22.58 -10.85 13.02
CA LYS A 127 24.01 -10.59 12.91
C LYS A 127 24.80 -11.35 13.97
N ASP A 128 26.02 -11.73 13.60
CA ASP A 128 27.01 -12.28 14.50
C ASP A 128 27.70 -11.18 15.35
N ASN A 129 28.60 -11.61 16.24
CA ASN A 129 29.38 -10.70 17.10
C ASN A 129 30.30 -9.74 16.33
N ASN A 130 30.58 -10.01 15.05
CA ASN A 130 31.36 -9.14 14.18
C ASN A 130 30.47 -8.17 13.39
N GLY A 131 29.15 -8.21 13.60
CA GLY A 131 28.17 -7.38 12.90
C GLY A 131 27.81 -7.88 11.49
N LYS A 132 28.25 -9.08 11.10
CA LYS A 132 27.93 -9.69 9.80
C LYS A 132 26.64 -10.50 9.90
N PHE A 133 25.80 -10.44 8.88
CA PHE A 133 24.62 -11.30 8.82
C PHE A 133 25.02 -12.78 8.81
N HIS A 134 24.28 -13.60 9.56
CA HIS A 134 24.48 -15.04 9.59
C HIS A 134 24.20 -15.69 8.23
N GLU A 135 24.90 -16.78 7.93
CA GLU A 135 24.78 -17.47 6.64
C GLU A 135 23.38 -18.04 6.39
N TYR A 136 22.65 -18.43 7.45
CA TYR A 136 21.27 -18.93 7.31
C TYR A 136 20.32 -17.90 6.69
N VAL A 137 20.63 -16.60 6.78
CA VAL A 137 19.85 -15.52 6.16
C VAL A 137 19.83 -15.64 4.64
N ILE A 138 20.88 -16.21 4.04
CA ILE A 138 21.01 -16.34 2.58
C ILE A 138 19.91 -17.25 1.99
N GLY A 139 19.42 -18.21 2.78
CA GLY A 139 18.31 -19.08 2.36
C GLY A 139 16.95 -18.38 2.32
N ASP A 140 16.77 -17.27 3.06
CA ASP A 140 15.54 -16.50 3.09
C ASP A 140 15.53 -15.42 2.00
N VAL A 141 15.30 -15.84 0.75
CA VAL A 141 15.27 -14.93 -0.41
C VAL A 141 14.22 -13.82 -0.22
N ARG A 142 13.07 -14.13 0.37
CA ARG A 142 12.00 -13.18 0.62
C ARG A 142 12.43 -12.15 1.66
N GLY A 143 13.01 -12.60 2.76
CA GLY A 143 13.56 -11.74 3.81
C GLY A 143 14.71 -10.87 3.32
N MET A 144 15.61 -11.40 2.48
CA MET A 144 16.68 -10.60 1.87
C MET A 144 16.14 -9.51 0.94
N LEU A 145 15.13 -9.81 0.14
CA LEU A 145 14.48 -8.80 -0.72
C LEU A 145 13.82 -7.72 0.14
N SER A 146 13.06 -8.10 1.17
CA SER A 146 12.44 -7.13 2.08
C SER A 146 13.49 -6.30 2.83
N LEU A 147 14.61 -6.91 3.24
CA LEU A 147 15.72 -6.20 3.87
C LEU A 147 16.34 -5.19 2.90
N TYR A 148 16.57 -5.57 1.65
CA TYR A 148 17.07 -4.67 0.61
C TYR A 148 16.14 -3.46 0.43
N GLU A 149 14.83 -3.68 0.30
CA GLU A 149 13.84 -2.60 0.22
C GLU A 149 13.91 -1.69 1.46
N ALA A 150 13.95 -2.27 2.67
CA ALA A 150 14.05 -1.55 3.93
C ALA A 150 15.32 -0.68 4.04
N THR A 151 16.44 -1.10 3.44
CA THR A 151 17.69 -0.33 3.49
C THR A 151 17.61 1.03 2.78
N HIS A 152 16.59 1.26 1.94
CA HIS A 152 16.40 2.56 1.29
C HIS A 152 15.81 3.61 2.24
N LEU A 153 15.42 3.21 3.46
CA LEU A 153 14.84 4.07 4.50
C LEU A 153 15.83 4.29 5.66
N ARG A 154 17.13 4.28 5.34
CA ARG A 154 18.24 4.50 6.27
C ARG A 154 18.35 5.99 6.64
N MET A 155 17.49 6.46 7.54
CA MET A 155 17.74 7.65 8.39
C MET A 155 17.23 7.41 9.80
#